data_AF-A0A2M7ACR2-F1
#
_entry.id   AF-A0A2M7ACR2-F1
#
_cell.length_a   1.000
_cell.length_b   1.000
_cell.length_c   1.000
_cell.angle_alpha   90.00
_cell.angle_beta   90.00
_cell.angle_gamma   90.00
#
_symmetry.space_group_name_H-M   'P 1'
#
loop_
_entity.id
_entity.type
_entity.pdbx_description
1 polymer ?
#
loop_
_entity_poly.entity_id
_entity_poly.type
_entity_poly.pdbx_seq_one_letter_code
_entity_poly.pdbx_strand_id
1 'polypeptide(L)'
;MDDPKTKVSLYYHKGESALMVVTNYNKEERQARLDLSLDRLGLQGKALSAKNMMTDEVHKVGRAGSLSLRIPAKSFVLLRVE
;
A
#
# COMPACT_ATOMS: atom_id res chain seq x y z
N MET A 1 7.39 2.37 14.22
CA MET A 1 6.46 1.97 15.31
C MET A 1 5.08 2.06 14.70
N ASP A 2 4.40 0.93 14.51
CA ASP A 2 3.08 0.90 13.88
C ASP A 2 2.10 1.69 14.73
N ASP A 3 1.45 2.67 14.11
CA ASP A 3 0.35 3.40 14.71
C ASP A 3 -0.84 2.43 14.84
N PRO A 4 -1.34 2.14 16.05
CA PRO A 4 -2.37 1.12 16.27
C PRO A 4 -3.70 1.42 15.54
N LYS A 5 -3.83 2.57 14.89
CA LYS A 5 -5.02 3.01 14.14
C LYS A 5 -4.83 3.03 12.61
N THR A 6 -3.70 2.57 12.09
CA THR A 6 -3.55 2.27 10.66
C THR A 6 -3.55 0.76 10.45
N LYS A 7 -4.51 0.25 9.67
CA LYS A 7 -4.56 -1.18 9.32
C LYS A 7 -4.34 -1.37 7.82
N VAL A 8 -3.61 -2.42 7.48
CA VAL A 8 -3.29 -2.82 6.11
C VAL A 8 -3.84 -4.21 5.86
N SER A 9 -4.43 -4.42 4.69
CA SER A 9 -4.80 -5.75 4.21
C SER A 9 -4.37 -5.89 2.76
N LEU A 10 -3.80 -7.04 2.42
CA LEU A 10 -3.23 -7.33 1.11
C LEU A 10 -3.83 -8.65 0.58
N TYR A 11 -4.36 -8.58 -0.63
CA TYR A 11 -4.95 -9.71 -1.35
C TYR A 11 -4.17 -9.89 -2.65
N TYR A 12 -3.30 -10.89 -2.67
CA TYR A 12 -2.41 -11.12 -3.80
C TYR A 12 -2.98 -12.17 -4.76
N HIS A 13 -3.13 -11.80 -6.02
CA HIS A 13 -3.45 -12.72 -7.11
C HIS A 13 -2.16 -13.07 -7.85
N LYS A 14 -1.69 -14.30 -7.65
CA LYS A 14 -0.40 -14.76 -8.18
C LYS A 14 -0.35 -14.60 -9.69
N GLY A 15 0.65 -13.86 -10.16
CA GLY A 15 0.90 -13.63 -11.60
C GLY A 15 0.16 -12.44 -12.21
N GLU A 16 -0.75 -11.78 -11.47
CA GLU A 16 -1.50 -10.62 -11.96
C GLU A 16 -1.16 -9.36 -11.17
N SER A 17 -1.87 -9.11 -10.07
CA SER A 17 -1.72 -7.91 -9.25
C SER A 17 -2.10 -8.21 -7.79
N ALA A 18 -1.80 -7.28 -6.90
CA ALA A 18 -2.31 -7.32 -5.53
C ALA A 18 -3.31 -6.18 -5.30
N LEU A 19 -4.40 -6.47 -4.62
CA LEU A 19 -5.27 -5.45 -4.05
C LEU A 19 -4.80 -5.16 -2.61
N MET A 20 -4.60 -3.89 -2.29
CA MET A 20 -4.21 -3.45 -0.95
C MET A 20 -5.19 -2.40 -0.44
N VAL A 21 -5.66 -2.58 0.79
CA VAL A 21 -6.49 -1.61 1.50
C VAL A 21 -5.68 -1.08 2.67
N VAL A 22 -5.53 0.24 2.73
CA VAL A 22 -4.85 0.90 3.85
C VAL A 22 -5.82 1.87 4.49
N THR A 23 -6.12 1.65 5.76
CA THR A 23 -7.12 2.40 6.52
C THR A 23 -6.44 3.32 7.51
N ASN A 24 -6.99 4.51 7.72
CA ASN A 24 -6.60 5.43 8.77
C ASN A 24 -7.81 5.73 9.66
N TYR A 25 -7.83 5.15 10.87
CA TYR A 25 -8.86 5.42 11.86
C TYR A 25 -8.55 6.63 12.75
N ASN A 26 -7.44 7.35 12.52
CA ASN A 26 -7.11 8.56 13.25
C ASN A 26 -8.04 9.73 12.87
N LYS A 27 -8.06 10.76 13.72
CA LYS A 27 -8.78 12.02 13.47
C LYS A 27 -7.99 12.97 12.55
N GLU A 28 -6.74 12.66 12.28
CA GLU A 28 -5.81 13.46 11.48
C GLU A 28 -5.33 12.65 10.28
N GLU A 29 -4.87 13.34 9.24
CA GLU A 29 -4.14 12.71 8.14
C GLU A 29 -2.89 12.02 8.67
N ARG A 30 -2.56 10.87 8.08
CA ARG A 30 -1.35 10.12 8.42
C ARG A 30 -0.52 9.87 7.18
N GLN A 31 0.78 10.05 7.33
CA GLN A 31 1.77 9.54 6.40
C GLN A 31 2.15 8.12 6.83
N ALA A 32 1.75 7.12 6.06
CA ALA A 32 2.06 5.73 6.31
C ALA A 32 3.23 5.31 5.41
N ARG A 33 4.23 4.66 6.02
CA ARG A 33 5.25 3.90 5.30
C ARG A 33 4.95 2.42 5.46
N LEU A 34 4.71 1.75 4.35
CA LEU A 34 4.38 0.34 4.29
C LEU A 34 5.56 -0.41 3.68
N ASP A 35 6.04 -1.44 4.36
CA ASP A 35 7.09 -2.30 3.85
C ASP A 35 6.44 -3.60 3.31
N LEU A 36 6.33 -3.70 1.99
CA LEU A 36 5.82 -4.88 1.31
C LEU A 36 6.91 -5.95 1.29
N SER A 37 6.65 -7.12 1.88
CA SER A 37 7.55 -8.28 1.79
C SER A 37 7.52 -8.89 0.38
N LEU A 38 8.17 -8.22 -0.59
CA LEU A 38 8.18 -8.62 -2.00
C LEU A 38 8.77 -10.01 -2.21
N ASP A 39 9.72 -10.41 -1.36
CA ASP A 39 10.31 -11.74 -1.30
C ASP A 39 9.24 -12.82 -1.05
N ARG A 40 8.39 -12.62 -0.04
CA ARG A 40 7.30 -13.55 0.31
C ARG A 40 6.21 -13.62 -0.74
N LEU A 41 6.08 -12.57 -1.55
CA LEU A 41 5.13 -12.49 -2.66
C LEU A 41 5.72 -13.02 -3.99
N GLY A 42 7.01 -13.37 -4.03
CA GLY A 42 7.69 -13.78 -5.27
C GLY A 42 7.84 -12.64 -6.29
N LEU A 43 7.85 -11.40 -5.82
CA LEU A 43 7.93 -10.16 -6.62
C LEU A 43 9.30 -9.45 -6.47
N GLN A 44 10.28 -10.12 -5.88
CA GLN A 44 11.60 -9.55 -5.66
C GLN A 44 12.25 -9.09 -6.97
N GLY A 45 12.84 -7.90 -6.97
CA GLY A 45 13.53 -7.33 -8.14
C GLY A 45 12.62 -6.78 -9.24
N LYS A 46 11.30 -6.92 -9.12
CA LYS A 46 10.35 -6.29 -10.04
C LYS A 46 10.20 -4.81 -9.73
N ALA A 47 10.09 -3.99 -10.78
CA ALA A 47 9.67 -2.61 -10.66
C ALA A 47 8.15 -2.59 -10.53
N LEU A 48 7.65 -2.31 -9.31
CA LEU A 48 6.22 -2.28 -9.02
C LEU A 48 5.73 -0.84 -8.86
N SER A 49 4.44 -0.66 -9.14
CA SER A 49 3.67 0.55 -8.89
C SER A 49 2.44 0.23 -8.06
N ALA A 50 1.97 1.20 -7.29
CA ALA A 50 0.73 1.12 -6.53
C ALA A 50 -0.22 2.22 -7.02
N LYS A 51 -1.26 1.84 -7.76
CA LYS A 51 -2.26 2.77 -8.28
C LYS A 51 -3.44 2.86 -7.31
N ASN A 52 -3.80 4.08 -6.89
CA ASN A 52 -5.03 4.36 -6.18
C ASN A 52 -6.22 4.21 -7.12
N MET A 53 -7.07 3.23 -6.84
CA MET A 53 -8.22 2.88 -7.68
C MET A 53 -9.37 3.88 -7.54
N MET A 54 -9.31 4.79 -6.57
CA MET A 54 -10.32 5.84 -6.36
C MET A 54 -9.93 7.17 -7.01
N THR A 55 -8.63 7.46 -7.14
CA THR A 55 -8.11 8.76 -7.63
C THR A 55 -7.25 8.64 -8.89
N ASP A 56 -6.96 7.41 -9.33
CA ASP A 56 -6.01 7.08 -10.39
C ASP A 56 -4.55 7.52 -10.14
N GLU A 57 -4.23 8.05 -8.96
CA GLU A 57 -2.87 8.43 -8.56
C GLU A 57 -1.95 7.21 -8.51
N VAL A 58 -0.74 7.32 -9.07
CA VAL A 58 0.24 6.23 -9.10
C VAL A 58 1.41 6.54 -8.18
N HIS A 59 1.67 5.64 -7.25
CA HIS A 59 2.81 5.69 -6.35
C HIS A 59 3.87 4.67 -6.77
N LYS A 60 5.14 5.06 -6.75
CA LYS A 60 6.24 4.12 -6.98
C LYS A 60 6.47 3.25 -5.75
N VAL A 61 6.60 1.94 -5.95
CA VAL A 61 7.08 1.04 -4.89
C VAL A 61 8.60 1.02 -4.96
N GLY A 62 9.26 1.33 -3.84
CA GLY A 62 10.71 1.28 -3.75
C GLY A 62 11.24 -0.13 -4.02
N ARG A 63 12.51 -0.25 -4.46
CA ARG A 63 13.13 -1.56 -4.76
C ARG A 63 13.10 -2.55 -3.59
N ALA A 64 13.09 -2.04 -2.37
CA ALA A 64 12.99 -2.82 -1.14
C ALA A 64 11.53 -3.11 -0.71
N GLY A 65 10.53 -2.79 -1.54
CA GLY A 65 9.12 -2.94 -1.21
C GLY A 65 8.50 -1.80 -0.39
N SER A 66 9.25 -0.71 -0.16
CA SER A 66 8.74 0.42 0.62
C SER A 66 7.77 1.28 -0.19
N LEU A 67 6.58 1.52 0.33
CA LEU A 67 5.56 2.40 -0.23
C LEU A 67 5.20 3.49 0.79
N SER A 68 5.15 4.75 0.37
CA SER A 68 4.76 5.87 1.23
C SER A 68 3.46 6.50 0.72
N LEU A 69 2.49 6.65 1.62
CA LEU A 69 1.14 7.11 1.30
C LEU A 69 0.70 8.19 2.30
N ARG A 70 -0.11 9.14 1.84
CA ARG A 70 -0.90 10.00 2.72
C ARG A 70 -2.32 9.46 2.75
N ILE A 71 -2.86 9.28 3.94
CA ILE A 71 -4.19 8.73 4.14
C ILE A 71 -4.97 9.73 4.99
N PRO A 72 -6.03 10.35 4.43
CA PRO A 72 -6.84 11.32 5.16
C PRO A 72 -7.38 10.76 6.48
N ALA A 73 -7.82 11.64 7.37
CA ALA A 73 -8.48 11.23 8.61
C ALA A 73 -9.73 10.37 8.32
N LYS A 74 -9.97 9.34 9.14
CA LYS A 74 -11.17 8.49 9.08
C LYS A 74 -11.48 7.92 7.69
N SER A 75 -10.45 7.57 6.93
CA SER A 75 -10.60 7.14 5.53
C SER A 75 -9.79 5.89 5.22
N PHE A 76 -9.82 5.47 3.96
CA PHE A 76 -8.97 4.42 3.43
C PHE A 76 -8.50 4.78 2.02
N VAL A 77 -7.42 4.15 1.60
CA VAL A 77 -6.96 4.10 0.20
C VAL A 77 -7.03 2.68 -0.31
N LEU A 78 -7.53 2.53 -1.53
CA LEU A 78 -7.63 1.26 -2.25
C LEU A 78 -6.59 1.25 -3.35
N LEU A 79 -5.62 0.35 -3.27
CA LEU A 79 -4.48 0.31 -4.16
C LEU A 79 -4.47 -0.99 -4.96
N ARG A 80 -4.20 -0.90 -6.27
CA ARG A 80 -3.75 -2.02 -7.08
C ARG A 80 -2.24 -1.95 -7.20
N VAL A 81 -1.55 -3.02 -6.81
CA VAL A 81 -0.08 -3.14 -6.88
C VAL A 81 0.30 -4.11 -7.99
N GLU A 82 1.11 -3.64 -8.93
CA GLU A 82 1.55 -4.40 -10.11
C GLU A 82 2.94 -3.99 -10.60
#